data_AF-A0A937Q8N4-F1
#
_entry.id   AF-A0A937Q8N4-F1
#
_cell.length_a   1.000
_cell.length_b   1.000
_cell.length_c   1.000
_cell.angle_alpha   90.00
_cell.angle_beta   90.00
_cell.angle_gamma   90.00
#
_symmetry.space_group_name_H-M   'P 1'
#
loop_
_entity.id
_entity.type
_entity.pdbx_description
1 polymer ?
#
loop_
_entity_poly.entity_id
_entity_poly.type
_entity_poly.pdbx_seq_one_letter_code
_entity_poly.pdbx_strand_id
1 'polypeptide(L)'
;MQCDKCKDPIETNEERDFHGQVLCEDCYMDALSPARTCDPWAVHSAKSLAQQEGRVEINETQKKIIQILEETGGVEPRILVERLQIKPSDLERQIAALRHMEKVRGELREGKKVVRLW
;
A
#
# COMPACT_ATOMS: atom_id res chain seq x y z
N MET A 1 -8.46 -23.02 -13.18
CA MET A 1 -8.50 -21.77 -13.98
C MET A 1 -7.46 -20.80 -13.44
N GLN A 2 -7.05 -19.75 -14.17
CA GLN A 2 -6.05 -18.78 -13.71
C GLN A 2 -6.70 -17.42 -13.48
N CYS A 3 -6.28 -16.71 -12.43
CA CYS A 3 -6.74 -15.36 -12.13
C CYS A 3 -6.19 -14.35 -13.14
N ASP A 4 -7.06 -13.52 -13.71
CA ASP A 4 -6.64 -12.53 -14.71
C ASP A 4 -5.68 -11.47 -14.15
N LYS A 5 -5.74 -11.18 -12.84
CA LYS A 5 -4.94 -10.16 -12.16
C LYS A 5 -3.60 -10.68 -11.64
N CYS A 6 -3.58 -11.71 -10.78
CA CYS A 6 -2.35 -12.24 -10.19
C CYS A 6 -1.72 -13.41 -10.96
N LYS A 7 -2.44 -14.01 -11.91
CA LYS A 7 -2.02 -15.20 -12.69
C LYS A 7 -1.88 -16.49 -11.88
N ASP A 8 -2.18 -16.47 -10.58
CA ASP A 8 -2.23 -17.66 -9.75
C ASP A 8 -3.41 -18.58 -10.14
N PRO A 9 -3.31 -19.89 -9.90
CA PRO A 9 -4.44 -20.80 -10.06
C PRO A 9 -5.56 -20.43 -9.08
N ILE A 10 -6.80 -20.40 -9.56
CA ILE A 10 -7.99 -20.20 -8.73
C ILE A 10 -8.52 -21.57 -8.28
N GLU A 11 -8.84 -21.69 -7.00
CA GLU A 11 -9.49 -22.87 -6.43
C GLU A 11 -10.90 -23.03 -6.99
N THR A 12 -11.37 -24.28 -7.09
CA THR A 12 -12.70 -24.57 -7.63
C THR A 12 -13.78 -23.90 -6.79
N ASN A 13 -14.66 -23.11 -7.41
CA ASN A 13 -15.76 -22.34 -6.79
C ASN A 13 -15.34 -21.03 -6.08
N GLU A 14 -14.08 -20.64 -6.18
CA GLU A 14 -13.57 -19.34 -5.70
C GLU A 14 -13.42 -18.29 -6.82
N GLU A 15 -13.88 -18.63 -8.03
CA GLU A 15 -13.93 -17.67 -9.12
C GLU A 15 -14.94 -16.55 -8.87
N ARG A 16 -14.53 -15.33 -9.22
CA ARG A 16 -15.35 -14.13 -9.12
C ARG A 16 -15.25 -13.35 -10.42
N ASP A 17 -16.40 -13.03 -11.02
CA ASP A 17 -16.50 -12.13 -12.15
C ASP A 17 -16.43 -10.67 -11.69
N PHE A 18 -15.50 -9.90 -12.25
CA PHE A 18 -15.40 -8.47 -12.01
C PHE A 18 -15.05 -7.72 -13.29
N HIS A 19 -15.98 -6.89 -13.77
CA HIS A 19 -15.83 -6.11 -15.00
C HIS A 19 -15.40 -6.95 -16.22
N GLY A 20 -15.92 -8.18 -16.34
CA GLY A 20 -15.59 -9.10 -17.43
C GLY A 20 -14.23 -9.80 -17.29
N GLN A 21 -13.58 -9.69 -16.13
CA GLN A 21 -12.39 -10.47 -15.76
C GLN A 21 -12.76 -11.54 -14.74
N VAL A 22 -12.03 -12.65 -14.77
CA VAL A 22 -12.16 -13.75 -13.82
C VAL A 22 -11.04 -13.66 -12.80
N LEU A 23 -11.39 -13.35 -11.55
CA LEU A 23 -10.47 -13.11 -10.45
C LEU A 23 -10.57 -14.22 -9.39
N CYS A 24 -9.47 -14.49 -8.69
CA CYS A 24 -9.54 -15.19 -7.40
C CYS A 24 -10.20 -14.28 -6.34
N GLU A 25 -10.67 -14.88 -5.25
CA GLU A 25 -11.32 -14.15 -4.15
C GLU A 25 -10.47 -12.99 -3.61
N ASP A 26 -9.17 -13.20 -3.37
CA ASP A 26 -8.25 -12.15 -2.91
C ASP A 26 -8.20 -10.95 -3.87
N CYS A 27 -8.04 -11.23 -5.16
CA CYS A 27 -7.94 -10.19 -6.19
C CYS A 27 -9.25 -9.43 -6.37
N TYR A 28 -10.39 -10.13 -6.19
CA TYR A 28 -11.73 -9.58 -6.20
C TYR A 28 -11.95 -8.64 -5.02
N MET A 29 -11.60 -9.06 -3.81
CA MET A 29 -11.69 -8.24 -2.60
C MET A 29 -10.83 -6.98 -2.70
N ASP A 30 -9.61 -7.10 -3.23
CA ASP A 30 -8.75 -5.95 -3.52
C ASP A 30 -9.38 -4.95 -4.50
N ALA A 31 -10.10 -5.46 -5.52
CA ALA A 31 -10.75 -4.61 -6.51
C ALA A 31 -11.95 -3.85 -5.93
N LEU A 32 -12.68 -4.46 -4.99
CA LEU A 32 -13.80 -3.83 -4.29
C LEU A 32 -13.36 -2.78 -3.26
N SER A 33 -12.17 -2.94 -2.68
CA SER A 33 -11.63 -2.04 -1.65
C SER A 33 -10.26 -1.47 -2.06
N PRO A 34 -10.22 -0.58 -3.07
CA PRO A 34 -8.97 0.07 -3.46
C PRO A 34 -8.49 1.02 -2.36
N ALA A 35 -7.17 1.20 -2.26
CA ALA A 35 -6.60 2.21 -1.38
C ALA A 35 -7.11 3.61 -1.77
N ARG A 36 -7.82 4.27 -0.86
CA ARG A 36 -8.40 5.60 -1.10
C ARG A 36 -7.50 6.72 -0.61
N THR A 37 -7.63 7.88 -1.24
CA THR A 37 -7.04 9.14 -0.76
C THR A 37 -7.54 9.43 0.64
N CYS A 38 -6.64 9.89 1.50
CA CYS A 38 -6.93 9.98 2.92
C CYS A 38 -7.86 11.15 3.25
N ASP A 39 -8.94 10.82 3.99
CA ASP A 39 -9.91 11.78 4.50
C ASP A 39 -9.22 12.74 5.50
N PRO A 40 -9.27 14.07 5.29
CA PRO A 40 -8.58 15.02 6.15
C PRO A 40 -9.01 14.95 7.62
N TRP A 41 -10.29 14.64 7.89
CA TRP A 41 -10.78 14.50 9.25
C TRP A 41 -10.23 13.23 9.90
N ALA A 42 -10.21 12.10 9.17
CA ALA A 42 -9.63 10.86 9.66
C ALA A 42 -8.14 11.03 10.04
N VAL A 43 -7.37 11.77 9.23
CA VAL A 43 -5.95 12.08 9.53
C VAL A 43 -5.84 12.98 10.76
N HIS A 44 -6.65 14.05 10.85
CA HIS A 44 -6.65 14.94 12.00
C HIS A 44 -6.99 14.20 13.31
N SER A 45 -8.06 13.40 13.30
CA SER A 45 -8.49 12.59 14.45
C SER A 45 -7.43 11.58 14.88
N ALA A 46 -6.83 10.85 13.95
CA ALA A 46 -5.75 9.91 14.25
C ALA A 46 -4.55 10.60 14.91
N LYS A 47 -4.20 11.81 14.43
CA LYS A 47 -3.11 12.62 14.99
C LYS A 47 -3.41 13.10 16.41
N SER A 48 -4.60 13.63 16.65
CA SER A 48 -5.02 14.08 17.98
C SER A 48 -5.01 12.93 18.99
N LEU A 49 -5.45 11.73 18.58
CA LEU A 49 -5.48 10.56 19.45
C LEU A 49 -4.07 10.02 19.74
N ALA A 50 -3.20 9.95 18.72
CA ALA A 50 -1.80 9.54 18.89
C ALA A 50 -0.99 10.46 19.83
N GLN A 51 -1.33 11.76 19.88
CA GLN A 51 -0.73 12.69 20.84
C GLN A 51 -1.16 12.41 22.29
N GLN A 52 -2.33 11.80 22.49
CA GLN A 52 -2.90 11.50 23.81
C GLN A 52 -2.49 10.11 24.33
N GLU A 53 -2.42 9.10 23.47
CA GLU A 53 -2.26 7.69 23.87
C GLU A 53 -0.84 7.11 23.69
N GLY A 54 0.09 7.88 23.10
CA GLY A 54 1.46 7.44 22.86
C GLY A 54 1.72 6.95 21.43
N ARG A 55 2.95 6.48 21.17
CA ARG A 55 3.50 6.25 19.81
C ARG A 55 2.60 5.37 18.96
N VAL A 56 2.31 5.84 17.74
CA VAL A 56 1.69 5.01 16.69
C VAL A 56 2.63 3.86 16.34
N GLU A 57 2.21 2.64 16.63
CA GLU A 57 2.97 1.45 16.27
C GLU A 57 2.90 1.21 14.76
N ILE A 58 4.06 1.03 14.14
CA ILE A 58 4.19 0.65 12.74
C ILE A 58 4.54 -0.83 12.66
N ASN A 59 3.96 -1.53 11.69
CA ASN A 59 4.22 -2.96 11.48
C ASN A 59 5.63 -3.20 10.88
N GLU A 60 6.08 -4.45 10.84
CA GLU A 60 7.42 -4.81 10.35
C GLU A 60 7.64 -4.44 8.87
N THR A 61 6.62 -4.57 8.03
CA THR A 61 6.71 -4.17 6.61
C THR A 61 6.87 -2.66 6.48
N GLN A 62 6.15 -1.87 7.28
CA GLN A 62 6.25 -0.41 7.34
C GLN A 62 7.62 0.04 7.84
N LYS A 63 8.19 -0.64 8.85
CA LYS A 63 9.56 -0.40 9.31
C LYS A 63 10.58 -0.60 8.18
N LYS A 64 10.47 -1.71 7.45
CA LYS A 64 11.34 -1.99 6.29
C LYS A 64 11.20 -0.94 5.18
N ILE A 65 9.98 -0.48 4.90
CA ILE A 65 9.74 0.63 3.95
C ILE A 65 10.50 1.87 4.41
N ILE A 66 10.32 2.29 5.66
CA ILE A 66 10.99 3.48 6.21
C ILE A 66 12.52 3.33 6.13
N GLN A 67 13.06 2.18 6.53
CA GLN A 67 14.50 1.92 6.47
C GLN A 67 15.05 2.04 5.04
N ILE A 68 14.40 1.44 4.05
CA ILE A 68 14.81 1.56 2.64
C ILE A 68 14.80 3.04 2.21
N LEU A 69 13.81 3.82 2.64
CA LEU A 69 13.70 5.24 2.31
C LEU A 69 14.74 6.11 3.02
N GLU A 70 15.13 5.76 4.25
CA GLU A 70 16.25 6.40 4.97
C GLU A 70 17.58 6.17 4.25
N GLU A 71 17.83 4.94 3.79
CA GLU A 71 19.07 4.56 3.09
C GLU A 71 19.17 5.18 1.69
N THR A 72 18.03 5.37 1.00
CA THR A 72 18.00 5.78 -0.41
C THR A 72 17.64 7.24 -0.64
N GLY A 73 17.07 7.92 0.36
CA GLY A 73 16.51 9.28 0.19
C GLY A 73 15.23 9.32 -0.68
N GLY A 74 14.64 8.16 -0.96
CA GLY A 74 13.43 7.97 -1.73
C GLY A 74 13.63 7.17 -3.02
N VAL A 75 12.67 6.28 -3.31
CA VAL A 75 12.71 5.37 -4.48
C VAL A 75 11.35 5.28 -5.18
N GLU A 76 11.36 4.82 -6.43
CA GLU A 76 10.14 4.49 -7.16
C GLU A 76 9.39 3.33 -6.47
N PRO A 77 8.04 3.32 -6.44
CA PRO A 77 7.27 2.24 -5.81
C PRO A 77 7.64 0.84 -6.29
N ARG A 78 8.01 0.68 -7.57
CA ARG A 78 8.43 -0.61 -8.14
C ARG A 78 9.64 -1.19 -7.40
N ILE A 79 10.60 -0.36 -7.01
CA ILE A 79 11.79 -0.80 -6.26
C ILE A 79 11.38 -1.30 -4.86
N LEU A 80 10.39 -0.69 -4.23
CA LEU A 80 9.88 -1.15 -2.94
C LEU A 80 9.17 -2.51 -3.07
N VAL A 81 8.35 -2.70 -4.11
CA VAL A 81 7.71 -4.00 -4.42
C VAL A 81 8.77 -5.08 -4.57
N GLU A 82 9.80 -4.82 -5.38
CA GLU A 82 10.88 -5.78 -5.65
C GLU A 82 11.71 -6.09 -4.40
N ARG A 83 12.11 -5.09 -3.61
CA ARG A 83 12.92 -5.32 -2.40
C ARG A 83 12.15 -6.02 -1.29
N LEU A 84 10.86 -5.73 -1.15
CA LEU A 84 10.03 -6.30 -0.10
C LEU A 84 9.39 -7.62 -0.49
N GLN A 85 9.41 -7.97 -1.79
CA GLN A 85 8.78 -9.18 -2.35
C GLN A 85 7.28 -9.26 -1.98
N ILE A 86 6.58 -8.13 -2.04
CA ILE A 86 5.14 -8.02 -1.74
C ILE A 86 4.35 -7.69 -3.01
N LYS A 87 3.02 -7.86 -2.98
CA LYS A 87 2.18 -7.46 -4.12
C LYS A 87 2.12 -5.91 -4.21
N PRO A 88 1.96 -5.34 -5.41
CA PRO A 88 1.76 -3.90 -5.56
C PRO A 88 0.58 -3.35 -4.75
N SER A 89 -0.53 -4.11 -4.64
CA SER A 89 -1.69 -3.72 -3.83
C SER A 89 -1.37 -3.67 -2.33
N ASP A 90 -0.55 -4.59 -1.84
CA ASP A 90 -0.08 -4.56 -0.44
C ASP A 90 0.80 -3.33 -0.18
N LEU A 91 1.71 -3.01 -1.11
CA LEU A 91 2.55 -1.81 -1.00
C LEU A 91 1.68 -0.54 -0.96
N GLU A 92 0.69 -0.42 -1.84
CA GLU A 92 -0.24 0.72 -1.85
C GLU A 92 -0.95 0.89 -0.51
N ARG A 93 -1.40 -0.22 0.11
CA ARG A 93 -2.01 -0.21 1.45
C ARG A 93 -1.03 0.28 2.52
N GLN A 94 0.21 -0.21 2.51
CA GLN A 94 1.21 0.23 3.48
C GLN A 94 1.58 1.71 3.30
N ILE A 95 1.76 2.17 2.06
CA ILE A 95 2.05 3.59 1.76
C ILE A 95 0.88 4.48 2.18
N ALA A 96 -0.37 4.07 1.94
CA ALA A 96 -1.54 4.83 2.35
C ALA A 96 -1.56 5.03 3.87
N ALA A 97 -1.36 3.96 4.64
CA ALA A 97 -1.27 4.03 6.10
C ALA A 97 -0.10 4.94 6.55
N LEU A 98 1.10 4.76 5.98
CA LEU A 98 2.27 5.59 6.29
C LEU A 98 2.06 7.07 5.95
N ARG A 99 1.28 7.37 4.91
CA ARG A 99 0.93 8.75 4.56
C ARG A 99 -0.04 9.37 5.56
N HIS A 100 -1.02 8.62 6.07
CA HIS A 100 -1.93 9.11 7.12
C HIS A 100 -1.17 9.48 8.40
N MET A 101 -0.08 8.76 8.66
CA MET A 101 0.81 9.00 9.81
C MET A 101 1.88 10.06 9.53
N GLU A 102 1.84 10.74 8.37
CA GLU A 102 2.86 11.71 7.94
C GLU A 102 4.30 11.14 8.00
N LYS A 103 4.48 9.84 7.71
CA LYS A 103 5.80 9.19 7.67
C LYS A 103 6.43 9.22 6.29
N VAL A 104 5.61 9.15 5.25
CA VAL A 104 6.05 9.15 3.85
C VAL A 104 5.19 10.07 3.00
N ARG A 105 5.77 10.58 1.92
CA ARG A 105 5.09 11.37 0.88
C ARG A 105 5.54 10.96 -0.52
N GLY A 106 4.72 11.30 -1.50
CA GLY A 106 5.10 11.25 -2.90
C GLY A 106 5.83 12.52 -3.33
N GLU A 107 6.87 12.36 -4.13
CA GLU A 107 7.60 13.44 -4.80
C GLU A 107 7.72 13.12 -6.29
N LEU A 108 7.57 14.12 -7.15
CA LEU A 108 7.83 13.97 -8.57
C LEU A 108 9.29 14.40 -8.83
N ARG A 109 10.15 13.44 -9.17
CA ARG A 109 11.55 13.70 -9.56
C ARG A 109 11.72 13.34 -11.02
N GLU A 110 12.09 14.31 -11.84
CA GLU A 110 12.36 14.10 -13.28
C GLU A 110 11.21 13.36 -14.01
N GLY A 111 9.96 13.70 -13.67
CA GLY A 111 8.76 13.07 -14.25
C GLY A 111 8.40 11.69 -13.67
N LYS A 112 9.18 11.17 -12.70
CA LYS A 112 8.92 9.91 -12.03
C LYS A 112 8.36 10.10 -10.62
N LYS A 113 7.42 9.25 -10.25
CA LYS A 113 6.84 9.22 -8.90
C LYS A 113 7.77 8.47 -7.96
N VAL A 114 8.27 9.18 -6.96
CA VAL A 114 9.17 8.66 -5.93
C VAL A 114 8.45 8.72 -4.58
N VAL A 115 8.55 7.64 -3.80
CA VAL A 115 8.15 7.64 -2.39
C VAL A 115 9.36 8.08 -1.59
N ARG A 116 9.18 9.01 -0.66
CA ARG A 116 10.24 9.47 0.26
C ARG A 116 9.68 9.67 1.66
N LEU A 117 10.57 9.83 2.64
CA LEU A 117 10.18 10.27 3.98
C LEU A 117 9.55 11.67 3.92
N TRP A 118 8.63 11.92 4.85
CA TRP A 118 7.94 13.20 5.00
C TRP A 118 8.93 14.34 5.18
#